data_AF-A0A377DCB4-F1
#
_entry.id   AF-A0A377DCB4-F1
#
_cell.length_a   1.000
_cell.length_b   1.000
_cell.length_c   1.000
_cell.angle_alpha   90.00
_cell.angle_beta   90.00
_cell.angle_gamma   90.00
#
_symmetry.space_group_name_H-M   'P 1'
#
loop_
_entity.id
_entity.type
_entity.pdbx_description
1 polymer ?
#
loop_
_entity_poly.entity_id
_entity_poly.type
_entity_poly.pdbx_seq_one_letter_code
_entity_poly.pdbx_strand_id
1 'polypeptide(L)' 'MRWRVEETEDADAFRVSGRGELHLSVLIENMRREGFELAVSRPKVIFREIDGRKQEPYEKRDAGR' A
#
# COMPACT_ATOMS: atom_id res chain seq x y z
N MET A 1 12.15 -4.37 1.08
CA MET A 1 10.84 -3.68 1.17
C MET A 1 10.40 -3.64 2.62
N ARG A 2 9.68 -2.60 3.06
CA ARG A 2 9.11 -2.53 4.43
C ARG A 2 7.61 -2.27 4.31
N TRP A 3 6.83 -3.05 5.04
CA TRP A 3 5.42 -2.82 5.27
C TRP A 3 5.23 -1.91 6.48
N ARG A 4 4.17 -1.11 6.47
CA ARG A 4 3.68 -0.43 7.67
C ARG A 4 2.23 -0.84 7.86
N VAL A 5 1.89 -1.30 9.04
CA VAL A 5 0.54 -1.69 9.42
C VAL A 5 0.13 -0.79 10.58
N GLU A 6 -1.06 -0.21 10.48
CA GLU A 6 -1.64 0.67 11.48
C GLU A 6 -3.04 0.15 11.81
N GLU A 7 -3.38 0.10 13.10
CA GLU A 7 -4.75 -0.15 13.55
C GLU A 7 -5.63 1.04 13.15
N THR A 8 -6.91 0.78 12.94
CA THR A 8 -7.91 1.82 12.68
C THR A 8 -8.88 1.93 13.85
N GLU A 9 -9.82 2.86 13.79
CA GLU A 9 -10.91 2.96 14.77
C GLU A 9 -11.86 1.76 14.71
N ASP A 10 -11.89 1.05 13.58
CA ASP A 10 -12.57 -0.22 13.41
C ASP A 10 -11.60 -1.36 13.73
N ALA A 11 -12.00 -2.20 14.70
CA ALA A 11 -11.20 -3.32 15.20
C ALA A 11 -10.99 -4.42 14.15
N ASP A 12 -11.85 -4.48 13.13
CA ASP A 12 -11.76 -5.46 12.05
C ASP A 12 -11.00 -4.91 10.82
N ALA A 13 -10.49 -3.67 10.90
CA ALA A 13 -9.81 -3.03 9.78
C ALA A 13 -8.39 -2.58 10.14
N PHE A 14 -7.46 -2.89 9.23
CA PHE A 14 -6.06 -2.46 9.28
C PHE A 14 -5.72 -1.59 8.09
N ARG A 15 -4.96 -0.51 8.33
CA ARG A 15 -4.34 0.28 7.27
C ARG A 15 -2.95 -0.28 6.97
N VAL A 16 -2.81 -0.87 5.78
CA VAL A 16 -1.53 -1.43 5.30
C VAL A 16 -0.93 -0.53 4.22
N SER A 17 0.33 -0.14 4.41
CA SER A 17 1.08 0.73 3.50
C SER A 17 2.30 0.00 2.93
N GLY A 18 2.46 0.04 1.60
CA GLY A 18 3.55 -0.60 0.85
C GLY A 18 4.19 0.31 -0.19
N ARG A 19 5.22 -0.17 -0.88
CA ARG A 19 5.89 0.55 -1.98
C ARG A 19 5.21 0.26 -3.31
N GLY A 20 4.05 0.88 -3.51
CA GLY A 20 3.29 0.78 -4.76
C GLY A 20 2.25 -0.34 -4.79
N GLU A 21 1.46 -0.36 -5.85
CA GLU A 21 0.32 -1.26 -6.03
C GLU A 21 0.76 -2.72 -6.19
N LEU A 22 1.79 -2.99 -7.00
CA LEU A 22 2.31 -4.35 -7.18
C LEU A 22 2.73 -4.99 -5.86
N HIS A 23 3.35 -4.22 -4.97
CA HIS A 23 3.74 -4.72 -3.66
C HIS A 23 2.51 -5.21 -2.88
N LEU A 24 1.46 -4.38 -2.81
CA LEU A 24 0.18 -4.72 -2.16
C LEU A 24 -0.48 -5.95 -2.79
N SER A 25 -0.48 -6.04 -4.13
CA SER A 25 -1.06 -7.18 -4.84
C SER A 25 -0.36 -8.49 -4.50
N VAL A 26 0.97 -8.50 -4.35
CA VAL A 26 1.73 -9.69 -3.93
C VAL A 26 1.34 -10.13 -2.52
N LEU A 27 1.19 -9.19 -1.57
CA LEU A 27 0.77 -9.50 -0.22
C LEU A 27 -0.64 -10.13 -0.20
N ILE A 28 -1.59 -9.49 -0.86
CA ILE A 28 -2.98 -9.96 -0.93
C ILE A 28 -3.05 -11.36 -1.55
N GLU A 29 -2.30 -11.59 -2.64
CA GLU A 29 -2.28 -12.88 -3.31
C GLU A 29 -1.65 -13.98 -2.44
N ASN A 30 -0.60 -13.66 -1.67
CA ASN A 30 -0.02 -14.62 -0.73
C ASN A 30 -1.02 -14.98 0.38
N MET A 31 -1.68 -13.99 0.98
CA MET A 31 -2.72 -14.25 1.99
C MET A 31 -3.87 -15.10 1.41
N ARG A 32 -4.28 -14.82 0.16
CA ARG A 32 -5.30 -15.64 -0.52
C ARG A 32 -4.85 -17.09 -0.71
N ARG A 33 -3.57 -17.31 -1.05
CA ARG A 33 -2.97 -18.66 -1.20
C ARG A 33 -2.83 -19.39 0.13
N GLU A 34 -2.66 -18.65 1.21
CA GLU A 34 -2.65 -19.17 2.58
C GLU A 34 -4.07 -19.45 3.12
N GLY A 35 -5.11 -19.12 2.36
CA GLY A 35 -6.50 -19.42 2.70
C GLY A 35 -7.21 -18.33 3.51
N PHE A 36 -6.65 -17.13 3.59
CA PHE A 36 -7.32 -16.00 4.23
C PHE A 36 -8.43 -15.44 3.35
N GLU A 37 -9.56 -15.13 3.98
CA GLU A 37 -10.64 -14.37 3.37
C GLU A 37 -10.58 -12.92 3.88
N LEU A 38 -10.50 -11.96 2.96
CA LEU A 38 -10.39 -10.55 3.31
C LEU A 38 -11.05 -9.66 2.26
N ALA A 39 -11.49 -8.47 2.68
CA ALA A 39 -11.93 -7.40 1.80
C ALA A 39 -10.87 -6.30 1.73
N VAL A 40 -10.63 -5.76 0.53
CA VAL A 40 -9.67 -4.67 0.31
C VAL A 40 -10.37 -3.43 -0.23
N SER A 41 -9.98 -2.26 0.29
CA SER A 41 -10.43 -0.97 -0.25
C SER A 41 -9.57 -0.55 -1.44
N ARG A 42 -10.04 0.43 -2.22
CA ARG A 42 -9.27 0.99 -3.35
C ARG A 42 -7.96 1.60 -2.81
N PRO A 43 -6.78 1.24 -3.39
CA PRO A 43 -5.50 1.80 -2.95
C PRO A 43 -5.48 3.32 -3.14
N LYS A 44 -4.80 4.02 -2.22
CA LYS A 44 -4.65 5.47 -2.21
C LYS A 44 -3.17 5.85 -2.09
N VAL A 45 -2.80 6.95 -2.74
CA VAL A 45 -1.45 7.53 -2.58
C VAL A 45 -1.30 8.15 -1.20
N ILE A 46 -0.12 7.98 -0.60
CA ILE A 46 0.23 8.61 0.67
C ILE A 46 1.02 9.88 0.34
N PHE A 47 0.35 11.04 0.49
CA PHE A 47 1.00 12.34 0.35
C PHE A 47 1.95 12.59 1.53
N ARG A 48 3.02 13.32 1.27
CA ARG A 48 3.91 13.85 2.30
C ARG A 48 4.09 15.34 2.12
N GLU A 49 4.22 16.05 3.23
CA GLU A 49 4.61 17.45 3.22
C GLU A 49 6.13 17.53 3.31
N ILE A 50 6.74 18.21 2.34
CA ILE A 50 8.19 18.41 2.25
C ILE A 50 8.38 19.88 1.88
N ASP A 51 9.09 20.62 2.72
CA ASP A 51 9.33 22.07 2.58
C ASP A 51 8.04 22.89 2.41
N GLY A 52 7.01 22.56 3.20
CA GLY A 52 5.69 23.21 3.16
C GLY A 52 4.87 22.91 1.91
N ARG A 53 5.31 21.96 1.06
CA ARG A 53 4.62 21.57 -0.16
C ARG A 53 4.11 20.14 -0.05
N LYS A 54 2.84 19.94 -0.41
CA LYS A 54 2.24 18.62 -0.53
C LYS A 54 2.80 17.93 -1.77
N GLN A 55 3.47 16.79 -1.57
CA GLN A 55 4.06 15.99 -2.63
C GLN A 55 3.46 14.58 -2.66
N GLU A 56 3.31 14.06 -3.87
CA GLU A 56 2.91 12.67 -4.10
C GLU A 56 4.13 11.80 -4.44
N PRO A 57 4.08 10.49 -4.13
CA PRO A 57 5.13 9.58 -4.56
C PRO A 57 5.08 9.39 -6.08
N TYR A 58 6.24 9.50 -6.73
CA TYR A 58 6.40 9.24 -8.16
C TYR A 58 7.21 7.96 -8.38
N GLU A 59 6.75 7.10 -9.27
CA GLU A 59 7.48 5.91 -9.71
C GLU A 59 8.13 6.18 -11.06
N LYS A 60 9.47 6.12 -11.08
CA LYS A 60 10.20 6.19 -12.34
C LYS A 60 10.03 4.85 -13.06
N ARG A 61 9.23 4.85 -14.12
CA ARG A 61 9.28 3.76 -15.10
C ARG A 61 10.56 3.93 -15.88
N ASP A 62 11.57 3.14 -15.56
CA ASP A 62 12.67 2.96 -16.50
C ASP A 62 12.05 2.29 -17.72
N ALA A 63 11.75 3.09 -18.74
CA ALA A 63 11.46 2.62 -20.08
C ALA A 63 12.75 2.01 -20.62
N GLY A 64 13.04 0.80 -20.13
CA GLY A 64 13.96 -0.09 -20.79
C GLY A 64 13.45 -0.30 -22.21
N ARG A 65 14.33 -0.03 -23.16
CA ARG A 65 14.40 -0.70 -24.45
C ARG A 65 13.64 -2.03 -24.50
#